data_AF-A0A6A1Q9E3-F1
#
_entry.id   AF-A0A6A1Q9E3-F1
#
_cell.length_a   1.000
_cell.length_b   1.000
_cell.length_c   1.000
_cell.angle_alpha   90.00
_cell.angle_beta   90.00
_cell.angle_gamma   90.00
#
_symmetry.space_group_name_H-M   'P 1'
#
loop_
_entity.id
_entity.type
_entity.pdbx_description
1 polymer ?
#
loop_
_entity_poly.entity_id
_entity_poly.type
_entity_poly.pdbx_seq_one_letter_code
_entity_poly.pdbx_strand_id
1 'polypeptide(L)' 'MEGLIEHIQVNKAPRMWCRIYRAHGWMNPYTSSPFHLEMILTEKEQIVSKPEEEVAQKKRHPRRD' A
#
# COMPACT_ATOMS: atom_id res chain seq x y z
N MET A 1 11.77 6.99 -5.03
CA MET A 1 10.95 6.28 -4.02
C MET A 1 9.73 5.75 -4.75
N GLU A 2 9.65 4.43 -4.93
CA GLU A 2 8.42 3.78 -5.39
C GLU A 2 7.60 3.41 -4.16
N GLY A 3 6.43 4.02 -3.99
CA GLY A 3 5.46 3.60 -2.98
C GLY A 3 4.69 2.38 -3.46
N LEU A 4 4.71 1.30 -2.69
CA LEU A 4 3.85 0.15 -2.85
C LEU A 4 2.61 0.32 -1.99
N ILE A 5 1.47 -0.16 -2.52
CA ILE A 5 0.24 -0.28 -1.74
C ILE A 5 0.25 -1.66 -1.11
N GLU A 6 0.37 -1.73 0.21
CA GLU A 6 0.30 -3.00 0.95
C GLU A 6 -1.14 -3.42 1.21
N HIS A 7 -1.97 -2.44 1.57
CA HIS A 7 -3.33 -2.73 2.01
C HIS A 7 -4.28 -1.58 1.66
N ILE A 8 -5.48 -1.96 1.20
CA ILE A 8 -6.61 -1.05 1.01
C ILE A 8 -7.83 -1.68 1.65
N GLN A 9 -8.49 -0.92 2.52
CA GLN A 9 -9.77 -1.28 3.13
C GLN A 9 -10.85 -0.27 2.74
N VAL A 10 -12.05 -0.79 2.47
CA VAL A 10 -13.23 0.00 2.12
C VAL A 10 -14.40 -0.41 3.00
N ASN A 11 -14.86 0.50 3.84
CA ASN A 11 -15.98 0.27 4.76
C ASN A 11 -17.21 1.08 4.32
N LYS A 12 -18.41 0.49 4.43
CA LYS A 12 -19.65 1.21 4.15
C LYS A 12 -19.90 2.24 5.25
N ALA A 13 -20.21 3.46 4.86
CA ALA A 13 -20.59 4.52 5.78
C ALA A 13 -22.12 4.63 5.88
N PRO A 14 -22.66 5.28 6.93
CA PRO A 14 -24.09 5.51 7.07
C PRO A 14 -24.67 6.26 5.86
N ARG A 15 -25.80 5.78 5.34
CA ARG A 15 -26.51 6.44 4.23
C ARG A 15 -27.08 7.77 4.69
N MET A 16 -26.94 8.80 3.87
CA MET A 16 -27.63 10.08 4.09
C MET A 16 -29.01 10.02 3.44
N TRP A 17 -30.02 10.56 4.13
CA TRP A 17 -31.41 10.49 3.72
C TRP A 17 -31.87 11.79 3.07
N CYS A 18 -32.18 11.72 1.78
CA CYS A 18 -32.86 12.77 1.04
C CYS A 18 -34.17 12.25 0.44
N ARG A 19 -35.01 13.16 -0.04
CA ARG A 19 -36.26 12.85 -0.73
C ARG A 19 -36.27 13.52 -2.10
N ILE A 20 -36.74 12.81 -3.11
CA ILE A 20 -37.05 13.39 -4.42
C ILE A 20 -38.56 13.50 -4.53
N TYR A 21 -39.02 14.69 -4.87
CA TYR A 21 -40.40 14.97 -5.20
C TYR A 21 -40.62 14.77 -6.69
N ARG A 22 -41.70 14.09 -7.04
CA ARG A 22 -42.13 13.86 -8.42
C ARG A 22 -43.56 14.36 -8.60
N ALA A 23 -44.00 14.40 -9.86
CA ALA A 23 -45.36 14.80 -10.20
C ALA A 23 -46.40 14.00 -9.40
N HIS A 24 -47.57 14.62 -9.18
CA HIS A 24 -48.70 14.03 -8.45
C HIS A 24 -48.41 13.68 -6.97
N GLY A 25 -47.46 14.38 -6.34
CA GLY A 25 -47.16 14.20 -4.90
C GLY A 25 -46.39 12.92 -4.58
N TRP A 26 -45.80 12.28 -5.59
CA TRP A 26 -45.02 11.07 -5.39
C TRP A 26 -43.68 11.39 -4.73
N MET A 27 -43.37 10.69 -3.64
CA MET A 27 -42.16 10.89 -2.83
C MET A 27 -41.32 9.62 -2.84
N ASN A 28 -40.08 9.71 -3.32
CA ASN A 28 -39.12 8.60 -3.30
C ASN A 28 -37.91 8.92 -2.41
N PRO A 29 -37.32 7.91 -1.76
CA PRO A 29 -36.03 8.07 -1.11
C PRO A 29 -34.94 8.30 -2.15
N TYR A 30 -34.10 9.30 -1.90
CA TYR A 30 -32.82 9.48 -2.58
C TYR A 30 -31.74 9.33 -1.51
N THR A 31 -31.09 8.19 -1.50
CA THR A 31 -30.08 7.88 -0.48
C THR A 31 -28.70 7.87 -1.09
N SER A 32 -27.76 8.58 -0.47
CA SER A 32 -26.35 8.46 -0.83
C SER A 32 -25.79 7.08 -0.40
N SER A 33 -24.70 6.65 -1.01
CA SER A 33 -23.95 5.44 -0.63
C SER A 33 -22.49 5.82 -0.31
N PRO A 34 -22.23 6.48 0.82
CA PRO A 34 -20.87 6.87 1.20
C PRO A 34 -20.05 5.68 1.70
N PHE A 35 -18.73 5.83 1.73
CA PHE A 35 -17.80 4.85 2.24
C PHE A 35 -16.57 5.51 2.89
N HIS A 36 -15.86 4.75 3.71
CA HIS A 36 -14.60 5.13 4.33
C HIS A 36 -13.47 4.34 3.68
N LEU A 37 -12.42 5.03 3.25
CA LEU A 37 -11.22 4.44 2.66
C LEU A 37 -10.07 4.53 3.63
N GLU A 38 -9.38 3.42 3.83
CA GLU A 38 -8.15 3.33 4.59
C GLU A 38 -7.09 2.66 3.72
N MET A 39 -5.92 3.29 3.58
CA MET A 39 -4.82 2.81 2.71
C MET A 39 -3.51 2.81 3.49
N ILE A 40 -2.73 1.73 3.35
CA ILE A 40 -1.38 1.61 3.90
C ILE A 40 -0.40 1.56 2.72
N LEU A 41 0.52 2.51 2.71
CA LEU A 41 1.59 2.64 1.72
C LEU A 41 2.91 2.30 2.40
N THR A 42 3.75 1.52 1.74
CA THR A 42 5.13 1.30 2.17
C THR A 42 6.11 1.59 1.05
N GLU A 43 7.28 2.06 1.45
CA GLU A 43 8.38 2.21 0.52
C GLU A 43 9.04 0.85 0.32
N LYS A 44 9.42 0.54 -0.92
CA LYS A 44 10.28 -0.63 -1.16
C LYS A 44 11.62 -0.39 -0.45
N GLU A 45 11.89 -1.14 0.61
CA GLU A 45 13.23 -1.23 1.16
C GLU A 45 14.16 -1.88 0.14
N GLN A 46 15.05 -1.07 -0.43
CA GLN A 46 16.15 -1.58 -1.22
C GLN A 46 17.21 -2.07 -0.24
N ILE A 47 17.08 -3.32 0.21
CA ILE A 47 18.05 -3.96 1.10
C ILE A 47 19.35 -4.09 0.30
N VAL A 48 20.25 -3.13 0.46
CA VAL A 48 21.61 -3.21 -0.08
C VAL A 48 22.33 -4.29 0.71
N SER A 49 22.53 -5.46 0.10
CA SER A 49 23.34 -6.53 0.69
C SER A 49 24.73 -5.98 1.02
N LYS A 50 25.18 -6.18 2.26
CA LYS A 50 26.56 -5.85 2.65
C LYS A 50 27.54 -6.55 1.70
N PRO A 51 28.57 -5.87 1.18
CA PRO A 51 29.61 -6.55 0.41
C PRO A 51 30.25 -7.62 1.30
N GLU A 52 30.32 -8.87 0.83
CA GLU A 52 31.17 -9.88 1.45
C GLU A 52 32.61 -9.35 1.43
N GLU A 53 33.17 -9.12 2.62
CA GLU A 53 34.57 -8.72 2.75
C GLU A 53 35.48 -9.76 2.11
N GLU A 54 36.30 -9.26 1.20
CA GLU A 54 37.46 -9.86 0.55
C GLU A 54 38.19 -10.88 1.45
N VAL A 55 38.00 -12.18 1.19
CA VAL A 55 38.95 -13.19 1.66
C VAL A 55 40.12 -13.21 0.68
N ALA A 56 41.02 -12.24 0.82
CA ALA A 56 42.29 -12.18 0.12
C ALA A 56 43.16 -13.39 0.53
N GLN A 57 43.00 -14.52 -0.17
CA GLN A 57 43.91 -15.66 -0.08
C GLN A 57 45.27 -15.31 -0.71
N LYS A 58 46.12 -14.61 0.04
CA LYS A 58 47.53 -14.43 -0.33
C LYS A 58 48.27 -15.73 -0.04
N LYS A 59 48.27 -16.67 -1.01
CA LYS A 59 49.12 -17.87 -0.96
C LYS A 59 50.58 -17.46 -0.84
N ARG A 60 51.21 -17.73 0.31
CA ARG A 60 52.67 -17.62 0.46
C ARG A 60 53.31 -18.79 -0.29
N HIS A 61 54.20 -18.48 -1.22
CA HIS A 61 55.04 -19.48 -1.88
C HIS A 61 56.05 -20.03 -0.85
N PRO A 62 56.23 -21.34 -0.71
CA PRO A 62 57.27 -21.87 0.16
C PRO A 62 58.65 -21.55 -0.46
N ARG A 63 59.56 -21.05 0.36
CA ARG A 63 60.96 -20.88 -0.02
C ARG A 63 61.57 -22.27 -0.22
N ARG A 64 62.33 -22.44 -1.31
CA ARG A 64 63.09 -23.67 -1.59
C ARG A 64 64.36 -23.65 -0.75
N ASP A 65 64.64 -24.77 -0.09
CA ASP A 65 65.94 -25.09 0.49
C ASP A 65 66.95 -25.48 -0.60
#